data_AF-A0A7X1NN00-F1
#
_entry.id   AF-A0A7X1NN00-F1
#
_cell.length_a   1.000
_cell.length_b   1.000
_cell.length_c   1.000
_cell.angle_alpha   90.00
_cell.angle_beta   90.00
_cell.angle_gamma   90.00
#
_symmetry.space_group_name_H-M   'P 1'
#
loop_
_entity.id
_entity.type
_entity.pdbx_description
1 polymer ?
#
loop_
_entity_poly.entity_id
_entity_poly.type
_entity_poly.pdbx_seq_one_letter_code
_entity_poly.pdbx_strand_id
1 'polypeptide(L)'
;MADPRGPRRPGAAGAAGRPRHRWKAPRGRGRRDDGVSASVPLSVGGRPAGLLHDGTDEPTDHSPRPFVHPLLTPGGVTVSGDRPSDHPWHHGLGIALSTVTVAGQAHPVNLWGGPTFLRGEGYVQLPNNGVQQVRSTDGRSADSRSSDATEDRVRQQLVWRAADGAEVLAEERIWFVDAVRARGVDWFRTTVSSRWTNTGGGGLAFGSPTTSGRPDAGYGGFFLRLAQTFDGATVLGAPDPSPAGDPHRDAGGVRPPPPTAVELDEAEAMGRSGPWLGVRSATASVLMVPGRGGHGGPVPWFVRTTGTPMLCAAPFFHEEVALAPAATVEWAWSVLVADGAVPGAAFAAAARVPFPAVGPTDPLGT
;
A
#
# COMPACT_ATOMS: atom_id res chain seq x y z
N MET A 1 69.06 -19.27 -31.22
CA MET A 1 68.62 -19.40 -29.81
C MET A 1 67.16 -18.92 -29.79
N ALA A 2 66.21 -19.84 -29.54
CA ALA A 2 64.77 -19.73 -29.10
C ALA A 2 63.96 -18.43 -29.40
N ASP A 3 62.65 -18.36 -29.69
CA ASP A 3 61.43 -19.21 -29.71
C ASP A 3 60.35 -18.35 -30.44
N PRO A 4 59.49 -18.88 -31.34
CA PRO A 4 58.48 -18.10 -32.07
C PRO A 4 57.08 -18.22 -31.43
N ARG A 5 56.39 -17.11 -31.13
CA ARG A 5 54.94 -17.15 -30.80
C ARG A 5 54.19 -15.99 -31.44
N GLY A 6 53.31 -16.35 -32.38
CA GLY A 6 52.39 -15.46 -33.08
C GLY A 6 51.22 -14.97 -32.21
N PRO A 7 50.34 -14.12 -32.79
CA PRO A 7 49.33 -13.39 -32.04
C PRO A 7 48.14 -14.29 -31.65
N ARG A 8 47.75 -14.22 -30.38
CA ARG A 8 46.57 -14.90 -29.83
C ARG A 8 45.29 -14.13 -30.19
N ARG A 9 44.32 -14.83 -30.80
CA ARG A 9 42.92 -14.38 -30.95
C ARG A 9 42.24 -14.30 -29.57
N PRO A 10 41.37 -13.32 -29.31
CA PRO A 10 40.49 -13.35 -28.14
C PRO A 10 39.32 -14.34 -28.39
N GLY A 11 39.14 -15.26 -27.43
CA GLY A 11 38.07 -16.25 -27.41
C GLY A 11 36.72 -15.65 -27.01
N ALA A 12 35.66 -16.28 -27.50
CA ALA A 12 34.28 -15.95 -27.25
C ALA A 12 33.93 -16.01 -25.76
N ALA A 13 33.30 -14.94 -25.24
CA ALA A 13 32.72 -14.93 -23.91
C ALA A 13 31.41 -15.74 -23.91
N GLY A 14 31.40 -16.84 -23.16
CA GLY A 14 30.22 -17.65 -22.91
C GLY A 14 29.18 -16.89 -22.09
N ALA A 15 27.91 -17.06 -22.46
CA ALA A 15 26.76 -16.51 -21.76
C ALA A 15 26.68 -17.04 -20.32
N ALA A 16 26.91 -16.16 -19.34
CA ALA A 16 26.68 -16.46 -17.94
C ALA A 16 25.17 -16.40 -17.65
N GLY A 17 24.58 -17.54 -17.29
CA GLY A 17 23.19 -17.64 -16.86
C GLY A 17 22.92 -16.83 -15.59
N ARG A 18 21.81 -16.10 -15.58
CA ARG A 18 21.32 -15.35 -14.42
C ARG A 18 20.90 -16.30 -13.28
N PRO A 19 21.26 -16.05 -12.01
CA PRO A 19 20.77 -16.85 -10.89
C PRO A 19 19.29 -16.54 -10.66
N ARG A 20 18.44 -17.58 -10.74
CA ARG A 20 17.04 -17.52 -10.30
C ARG A 20 17.02 -17.70 -8.78
N HIS A 21 16.86 -16.62 -8.03
CA HIS A 21 16.60 -16.71 -6.60
C HIS A 21 15.19 -17.28 -6.37
N ARG A 22 15.13 -18.57 -6.01
CA ARG A 22 13.89 -19.27 -5.71
C ARG A 22 13.55 -19.04 -4.24
N TRP A 23 12.55 -18.20 -3.97
CA TRP A 23 12.00 -18.00 -2.63
C TRP A 23 11.48 -19.33 -2.05
N LYS A 24 11.85 -19.67 -0.82
CA LYS A 24 11.33 -20.82 -0.07
C LYS A 24 10.53 -20.31 1.13
N ALA A 25 9.22 -20.56 1.13
CA ALA A 25 8.36 -20.31 2.29
C ALA A 25 8.77 -21.18 3.49
N PRO A 26 8.78 -20.67 4.74
CA PRO A 26 8.93 -21.50 5.93
C PRO A 26 7.69 -22.38 6.12
N ARG A 27 7.89 -23.67 6.44
CA ARG A 27 6.80 -24.60 6.81
C ARG A 27 6.70 -24.66 8.33
N GLY A 28 5.64 -24.10 8.92
CA GLY A 28 5.33 -24.24 10.35
C GLY A 28 4.12 -25.15 10.58
N ARG A 29 4.31 -26.25 11.33
CA ARG A 29 3.24 -26.96 12.05
C ARG A 29 3.32 -26.53 13.52
N GLY A 30 2.18 -26.19 14.13
CA GLY A 30 2.14 -25.35 15.33
C GLY A 30 2.22 -26.04 16.70
N ARG A 31 2.44 -25.21 17.73
CA ARG A 31 1.69 -25.06 18.99
C ARG A 31 2.10 -23.70 19.61
N ARG A 32 1.22 -23.13 20.45
CA ARG A 32 1.19 -21.73 20.94
C ARG A 32 2.28 -21.37 21.95
N ASP A 33 2.50 -20.05 22.01
CA ASP A 33 3.30 -19.20 22.90
C ASP A 33 4.82 -19.32 22.83
N ASP A 34 5.42 -18.33 22.15
CA ASP A 34 6.61 -17.54 22.52
C ASP A 34 6.76 -16.45 21.44
N GLY A 35 7.00 -15.19 21.82
CA GLY A 35 6.96 -14.00 20.95
C GLY A 35 7.90 -14.04 19.73
N VAL A 36 7.44 -14.67 18.65
CA VAL A 36 8.03 -14.61 17.31
C VAL A 36 7.06 -13.86 16.42
N SER A 37 7.52 -12.82 15.72
CA SER A 37 6.74 -12.12 14.70
C SER A 37 6.04 -13.12 13.79
N ALA A 38 4.72 -13.09 13.81
CA ALA A 38 3.89 -14.07 13.12
C ALA A 38 3.62 -13.58 11.69
N SER A 39 4.58 -13.77 10.79
CA SER A 39 4.33 -13.48 9.38
C SER A 39 3.32 -14.48 8.78
N VAL A 40 2.28 -13.98 8.11
CA VAL A 40 1.23 -14.76 7.45
C VAL A 40 1.43 -14.71 5.92
N PRO A 41 1.71 -15.85 5.25
CA PRO A 41 1.78 -15.89 3.80
C PRO A 41 0.43 -15.57 3.18
N LEU A 42 0.44 -14.78 2.12
CA LEU A 42 -0.72 -14.46 1.28
C LEU A 42 -0.54 -15.13 -0.08
N SER A 43 -1.56 -15.82 -0.58
CA SER A 43 -1.51 -16.54 -1.85
C SER A 43 -2.79 -16.41 -2.66
N VAL A 44 -2.68 -16.69 -3.97
CA VAL A 44 -3.78 -16.68 -4.93
C VAL A 44 -3.67 -17.92 -5.80
N GLY A 45 -4.57 -18.89 -5.63
CA GLY A 45 -4.47 -20.18 -6.35
C GLY A 45 -3.15 -20.90 -6.04
N GLY A 46 -2.73 -20.89 -4.77
CA GLY A 46 -1.45 -21.45 -4.31
C GLY A 46 -0.18 -20.71 -4.76
N ARG A 47 -0.30 -19.62 -5.54
CA ARG A 47 0.83 -18.78 -5.94
C ARG A 47 1.12 -17.71 -4.88
N PRO A 48 2.39 -17.48 -4.49
CA PRO A 48 2.72 -16.42 -3.53
C PRO A 48 2.32 -15.03 -4.05
N ALA A 49 1.53 -14.30 -3.26
CA ALA A 49 1.13 -12.92 -3.53
C ALA A 49 1.78 -11.93 -2.55
N GLY A 50 2.12 -12.38 -1.34
CA GLY A 50 2.92 -11.60 -0.41
C GLY A 50 3.11 -12.24 0.95
N LEU A 51 3.68 -11.48 1.87
CA LEU A 51 3.87 -11.89 3.26
C LEU A 51 3.45 -10.75 4.18
N LEU A 52 2.40 -10.98 4.97
CA LEU A 52 1.89 -10.03 5.96
C LEU A 52 2.67 -10.18 7.26
N HIS A 53 3.36 -9.14 7.70
CA HIS A 53 4.04 -9.07 8.99
C HIS A 53 3.15 -8.38 10.02
N ASP A 54 3.31 -8.73 11.29
CA ASP A 54 2.66 -8.01 12.40
C ASP A 54 3.43 -6.75 12.82
N GLY A 55 4.70 -6.63 12.41
CA GLY A 55 5.59 -5.50 12.69
C GLY A 55 6.16 -5.46 14.11
N THR A 56 5.92 -6.49 14.93
CA THR A 56 6.32 -6.50 16.36
C THR A 56 7.83 -6.48 16.59
N ASP A 57 8.62 -6.89 15.61
CA ASP A 57 10.09 -6.88 15.66
C ASP A 57 10.70 -5.51 15.28
N GLU A 58 9.89 -4.50 14.93
CA GLU A 58 10.41 -3.17 14.59
C GLU A 58 10.83 -2.36 15.84
N PRO A 59 11.87 -1.52 15.72
CA PRO A 59 12.18 -0.49 16.71
C PRO A 59 10.98 0.43 17.00
N THR A 60 10.89 0.94 18.23
CA THR A 60 9.80 1.84 18.64
C THR A 60 9.72 3.10 17.79
N ASP A 61 10.86 3.70 17.43
CA ASP A 61 10.94 4.87 16.56
C ASP A 61 10.56 4.57 15.10
N HIS A 62 10.37 3.31 14.71
CA HIS A 62 9.80 2.93 13.42
C HIS A 62 8.27 2.76 13.44
N SER A 63 7.64 2.95 14.61
CA SER A 63 6.21 2.71 14.84
C SER A 63 5.76 1.33 14.34
N PRO A 64 6.01 0.27 15.13
CA PRO A 64 5.60 -1.10 14.83
C PRO A 64 4.15 -1.17 14.33
N ARG A 65 3.92 -1.82 13.19
CA ARG A 65 2.59 -1.94 12.57
C ARG A 65 2.54 -3.06 11.54
N PRO A 66 1.36 -3.62 11.20
CA PRO A 66 1.29 -4.60 10.14
C PRO A 66 1.59 -4.03 8.75
N PHE A 67 2.34 -4.79 7.95
CA PHE A 67 2.68 -4.45 6.57
C PHE A 67 2.85 -5.70 5.71
N VAL A 68 2.64 -5.59 4.40
CA VAL A 68 2.91 -6.66 3.43
C VAL A 68 4.23 -6.40 2.71
N HIS A 69 5.20 -7.29 2.93
CA HIS A 69 6.46 -7.31 2.20
C HIS A 69 7.09 -8.73 2.17
N PRO A 70 7.52 -9.25 1.01
CA PRO A 70 7.32 -8.69 -0.33
C PRO A 70 5.83 -8.67 -0.71
N LEU A 71 5.46 -7.74 -1.58
CA LEU A 71 4.21 -7.76 -2.35
C LEU A 71 4.57 -8.15 -3.79
N LEU A 72 3.95 -9.20 -4.31
CA LEU A 72 4.39 -9.90 -5.52
C LEU A 72 3.36 -9.81 -6.65
N THR A 73 3.83 -9.58 -7.87
CA THR A 73 3.03 -9.77 -9.10
C THR A 73 2.70 -11.26 -9.33
N PRO A 74 1.76 -11.59 -10.24
CA PRO A 74 1.49 -12.97 -10.65
C PRO A 74 2.72 -13.76 -11.13
N GLY A 75 3.69 -13.09 -11.77
CA GLY A 75 4.97 -13.64 -12.20
C GLY A 75 6.07 -13.63 -11.14
N GLY A 76 5.78 -13.14 -9.92
CA GLY A 76 6.71 -13.16 -8.78
C GLY A 76 7.68 -11.98 -8.71
N VAL A 77 7.40 -10.87 -9.39
CA VAL A 77 8.18 -9.63 -9.28
C VAL A 77 7.78 -8.91 -7.98
N THR A 78 8.76 -8.60 -7.14
CA THR A 78 8.53 -7.79 -5.93
C THR A 78 8.29 -6.34 -6.31
N VAL A 79 7.14 -5.80 -5.92
CA VAL A 79 6.80 -4.38 -6.15
C VAL A 79 7.02 -3.49 -4.94
N SER A 80 7.13 -4.06 -3.74
CA SER A 80 7.28 -3.30 -2.49
C SER A 80 8.73 -3.21 -2.05
N GLY A 81 9.10 -2.05 -1.49
CA GLY A 81 10.37 -1.85 -0.80
C GLY A 81 10.21 -2.04 0.72
N ASP A 82 11.32 -2.30 1.41
CA ASP A 82 11.37 -2.45 2.86
C ASP A 82 12.68 -1.88 3.41
N ARG A 83 12.59 -1.15 4.53
CA ARG A 83 13.72 -0.57 5.28
C ARG A 83 14.81 0.06 4.40
N PRO A 84 14.45 0.99 3.49
CA PRO A 84 15.43 1.71 2.69
C PRO A 84 16.34 2.53 3.61
N SER A 85 17.62 2.68 3.23
CA SER A 85 18.64 3.26 4.11
C SER A 85 18.38 4.71 4.52
N ASP A 86 17.59 5.45 3.74
CA ASP A 86 17.22 6.83 4.00
C ASP A 86 15.96 6.97 4.88
N HIS A 87 15.10 5.96 4.89
CA HIS A 87 13.84 5.93 5.64
C HIS A 87 13.59 4.52 6.22
N PRO A 88 14.37 4.07 7.22
CA PRO A 88 14.33 2.69 7.69
C PRO A 88 12.98 2.27 8.30
N TRP A 89 12.10 3.20 8.65
CA TRP A 89 10.72 2.96 9.11
C TRP A 89 9.70 2.72 7.97
N HIS A 90 10.12 2.77 6.70
CA HIS A 90 9.24 2.51 5.56
C HIS A 90 9.17 1.01 5.26
N HIS A 91 7.97 0.44 5.43
CA HIS A 91 7.70 -0.98 5.22
C HIS A 91 6.57 -1.18 4.21
N GLY A 92 6.88 -1.87 3.12
CA GLY A 92 5.99 -2.35 2.07
C GLY A 92 4.64 -1.66 1.94
N LEU A 93 3.57 -2.47 1.95
CA LEU A 93 2.17 -2.02 1.88
C LEU A 93 1.54 -2.03 3.27
N GLY A 94 0.92 -0.94 3.69
CA GLY A 94 0.25 -0.87 4.99
C GLY A 94 -0.59 0.38 5.18
N ILE A 95 -1.12 0.54 6.39
CA ILE A 95 -1.77 1.78 6.84
C ILE A 95 -0.73 2.60 7.60
N ALA A 96 -0.46 3.81 7.10
CA ALA A 96 0.59 4.70 7.58
C ALA A 96 -0.03 6.04 8.00
N LEU A 97 0.13 6.42 9.27
CA LEU A 97 -0.40 7.68 9.80
C LEU A 97 0.68 8.40 10.60
N SER A 98 1.17 9.52 10.08
CA SER A 98 2.25 10.28 10.69
C SER A 98 1.78 11.37 11.64
N THR A 99 0.50 11.75 11.56
CA THR A 99 -0.09 12.85 12.33
C THR A 99 -1.49 12.47 12.80
N VAL A 100 -1.63 12.11 14.07
CA VAL A 100 -2.94 11.90 14.73
C VAL A 100 -3.00 12.79 15.96
N THR A 101 -3.84 13.81 15.93
CA THR A 101 -4.10 14.64 17.11
C THR A 101 -4.97 13.86 18.08
N VAL A 102 -4.49 13.71 19.31
CA VAL A 102 -5.18 12.97 20.38
C VAL A 102 -5.29 13.89 21.60
N ALA A 103 -6.50 14.06 22.12
CA ALA A 103 -6.73 14.87 23.30
C ALA A 103 -5.86 14.39 24.49
N GLY A 104 -5.12 15.31 25.11
CA GLY A 104 -4.24 15.03 26.24
C GLY A 104 -2.81 14.63 25.88
N GLN A 105 -2.49 14.40 24.59
CA GLN A 105 -1.11 14.16 24.15
C GLN A 105 -0.38 15.48 23.88
N ALA A 106 0.89 15.58 24.27
CA ALA A 106 1.70 16.79 24.08
C ALA A 106 2.08 17.05 22.61
N HIS A 107 2.15 15.99 21.81
CA HIS A 107 2.46 16.01 20.39
C HIS A 107 1.41 15.15 19.65
N PRO A 108 1.21 15.35 18.34
CA PRO A 108 0.44 14.39 17.55
C PRO A 108 1.09 13.00 17.66
N VAL A 109 0.27 11.96 17.75
CA VAL A 109 0.74 10.57 17.76
C VAL A 109 1.19 10.20 16.35
N ASN A 110 2.43 9.74 16.23
CA ASN A 110 3.00 9.24 14.97
C ASN A 110 2.93 7.70 14.96
N LEU A 111 2.09 7.14 14.10
CA LEU A 111 1.91 5.69 13.90
C LEU A 111 2.55 5.18 12.59
N TRP A 112 3.41 5.98 11.97
CA TRP A 112 4.15 5.63 10.75
C TRP A 112 5.64 5.44 10.98
N GLY A 113 6.19 6.07 12.01
CA GLY A 113 7.60 6.00 12.35
C GLY A 113 8.38 7.22 11.92
N GLY A 114 9.63 7.27 12.35
CA GLY A 114 10.58 8.33 12.09
C GLY A 114 10.18 9.69 12.68
N PRO A 115 10.83 10.76 12.18
CA PRO A 115 10.60 12.11 12.63
C PRO A 115 9.20 12.64 12.32
N THR A 116 8.67 13.49 13.20
CA THR A 116 7.43 14.23 12.99
C THR A 116 7.73 15.59 12.37
N PHE A 117 6.91 16.01 11.40
CA PHE A 117 7.02 17.35 10.84
C PHE A 117 6.35 18.37 11.76
N LEU A 118 7.09 19.41 12.13
CA LEU A 118 6.61 20.55 12.90
C LEU A 118 6.70 21.82 12.04
N ARG A 119 5.63 22.62 12.05
CA ARG A 119 5.60 23.90 11.34
C ARG A 119 6.72 24.82 11.85
N GLY A 120 7.55 25.32 10.94
CA GLY A 120 8.64 26.24 11.27
C GLY A 120 9.93 25.56 11.76
N GLU A 121 9.88 24.29 12.18
CA GLU A 121 11.04 23.53 12.67
C GLU A 121 11.48 22.42 11.72
N GLY A 122 10.58 21.95 10.84
CA GLY A 122 10.88 20.84 9.93
C GLY A 122 10.70 19.48 10.60
N TYR A 123 11.47 18.48 10.17
CA TYR A 123 11.41 17.12 10.72
C TYR A 123 12.23 17.00 12.00
N VAL A 124 11.56 16.66 13.11
CA VAL A 124 12.17 16.48 14.42
C VAL A 124 11.79 15.10 14.98
N GLN A 125 12.77 14.37 15.50
CA GLN A 125 12.51 13.13 16.21
C GLN A 125 11.93 13.45 17.58
N LEU A 126 10.63 13.26 17.74
CA LEU A 126 9.89 13.47 18.99
C LEU A 126 9.67 12.12 19.72
N PRO A 127 9.41 12.14 21.04
CA PRO A 127 9.02 10.95 21.78
C PRO A 127 7.51 10.64 21.61
N ASN A 128 7.03 10.60 20.36
CA ASN A 128 5.60 10.47 20.01
C ASN A 128 5.28 9.30 19.06
N ASN A 129 6.27 8.44 18.76
CA ASN A 129 6.05 7.24 17.97
C ASN A 129 5.21 6.22 18.74
N GLY A 130 4.00 5.97 18.25
CA GLY A 130 3.09 4.94 18.73
C GLY A 130 3.21 3.64 17.94
N VAL A 131 2.26 2.73 18.17
CA VAL A 131 2.23 1.37 17.59
C VAL A 131 0.82 0.98 17.14
N GLN A 132 0.72 0.25 16.04
CA GLN A 132 -0.49 -0.51 15.66
C GLN A 132 -0.30 -1.96 16.10
N GLN A 133 -0.76 -2.31 17.31
CA GLN A 133 -0.49 -3.61 17.93
C GLN A 133 -1.52 -4.65 17.49
N VAL A 134 -1.08 -5.76 16.91
CA VAL A 134 -1.93 -6.92 16.64
C VAL A 134 -2.25 -7.65 17.94
N ARG A 135 -3.54 -7.84 18.23
CA ARG A 135 -4.04 -8.60 19.39
C ARG A 135 -4.35 -10.04 19.04
N SER A 136 -4.98 -10.25 17.90
CA SER A 136 -5.26 -11.57 17.35
C SER A 136 -5.17 -11.53 15.84
N THR A 137 -4.85 -12.69 15.27
CA THR A 137 -4.91 -12.91 13.83
C THR A 137 -5.65 -14.22 13.59
N ASP A 138 -6.77 -14.11 12.88
CA ASP A 138 -7.61 -15.21 12.45
C ASP A 138 -7.55 -15.30 10.92
N GLY A 139 -7.66 -16.49 10.36
CA GLY A 139 -7.67 -16.65 8.90
C GLY A 139 -6.46 -17.39 8.38
N ARG A 140 -6.68 -18.68 8.17
CA ARG A 140 -6.57 -19.32 6.86
C ARG A 140 -7.94 -19.97 6.66
N SER A 141 -8.56 -19.89 5.48
CA SER A 141 -9.72 -20.75 5.22
C SER A 141 -9.32 -22.20 5.57
N ALA A 142 -10.18 -22.96 6.25
CA ALA A 142 -9.91 -24.37 6.52
C ALA A 142 -9.66 -25.16 5.20
N ASP A 143 -10.11 -24.60 4.07
CA ASP A 143 -9.87 -25.06 2.70
C ASP A 143 -8.55 -24.57 2.06
N SER A 144 -7.73 -23.76 2.73
CA SER A 144 -6.39 -23.32 2.24
C SER A 144 -5.36 -24.45 2.13
N ARG A 145 -5.74 -25.70 2.46
CA ARG A 145 -5.00 -26.91 2.13
C ARG A 145 -5.37 -27.51 0.78
N SER A 146 -6.40 -26.98 0.11
CA SER A 146 -6.71 -27.24 -1.28
C SER A 146 -5.86 -26.34 -2.18
N SER A 147 -5.20 -26.91 -3.18
CA SER A 147 -4.51 -26.16 -4.23
C SER A 147 -5.43 -25.28 -5.07
N ASP A 148 -6.75 -25.40 -4.88
CA ASP A 148 -7.77 -24.82 -5.75
C ASP A 148 -8.40 -23.56 -5.15
N ALA A 149 -8.00 -23.15 -3.94
CA ALA A 149 -8.46 -21.90 -3.33
C ALA A 149 -7.92 -20.70 -4.12
N THR A 150 -8.83 -19.98 -4.78
CA THR A 150 -8.50 -18.82 -5.63
C THR A 150 -8.31 -17.51 -4.86
N GLU A 151 -8.55 -17.54 -3.55
CA GLU A 151 -8.52 -16.37 -2.66
C GLU A 151 -8.00 -16.75 -1.26
N ASP A 152 -7.39 -15.76 -0.59
CA ASP A 152 -6.94 -15.86 0.80
C ASP A 152 -7.48 -14.68 1.63
N ARG A 153 -7.75 -14.94 2.92
CA ARG A 153 -8.24 -13.94 3.87
C ARG A 153 -7.55 -14.04 5.22
N VAL A 154 -7.15 -12.90 5.76
CA VAL A 154 -6.60 -12.74 7.11
C VAL A 154 -7.36 -11.63 7.83
N ARG A 155 -7.94 -11.93 8.99
CA ARG A 155 -8.59 -10.97 9.90
C ARG A 155 -7.68 -10.71 11.08
N GLN A 156 -7.56 -9.45 11.47
CA GLN A 156 -6.76 -9.01 12.60
C GLN A 156 -7.63 -8.13 13.51
N GLN A 157 -7.50 -8.33 14.81
CA GLN A 157 -7.93 -7.35 15.80
C GLN A 157 -6.69 -6.57 16.24
N LEU A 158 -6.74 -5.25 16.16
CA LEU A 158 -5.64 -4.36 16.52
C LEU A 158 -6.06 -3.34 17.57
N VAL A 159 -5.08 -2.88 18.33
CA VAL A 159 -5.18 -1.70 19.17
C VAL A 159 -4.06 -0.76 18.79
N TRP A 160 -4.39 0.52 18.59
CA TRP A 160 -3.39 1.55 18.35
C TRP A 160 -3.09 2.26 19.66
N ARG A 161 -1.81 2.45 19.93
CA ARG A 161 -1.34 3.08 21.16
C ARG A 161 -0.45 4.26 20.86
N ALA A 162 -0.57 5.30 21.68
CA ALA A 162 0.39 6.40 21.73
C ALA A 162 1.72 5.94 22.35
N ALA A 163 2.74 6.80 22.30
CA ALA A 163 4.08 6.49 22.81
C ALA A 163 4.10 6.23 24.33
N ASP A 164 3.18 6.84 25.09
CA ASP A 164 2.99 6.61 26.52
C ASP A 164 2.22 5.31 26.84
N GLY A 165 1.82 4.57 25.80
CA GLY A 165 1.05 3.35 25.90
C GLY A 165 -0.47 3.56 25.97
N ALA A 166 -1.00 4.78 25.98
CA ALA A 166 -2.44 5.01 26.00
C ALA A 166 -3.11 4.42 24.75
N GLU A 167 -4.20 3.67 24.92
CA GLU A 167 -4.99 3.16 23.79
C GLU A 167 -5.80 4.31 23.17
N VAL A 168 -5.62 4.53 21.88
CA VAL A 168 -6.29 5.63 21.15
C VAL A 168 -7.36 5.12 20.18
N LEU A 169 -7.19 3.89 19.67
CA LEU A 169 -8.07 3.34 18.64
C LEU A 169 -8.11 1.82 18.73
N ALA A 170 -9.30 1.23 18.57
CA ALA A 170 -9.46 -0.19 18.28
C ALA A 170 -9.74 -0.36 16.77
N GLU A 171 -9.14 -1.38 16.16
CA GLU A 171 -9.32 -1.65 14.74
C GLU A 171 -9.62 -3.13 14.49
N GLU A 172 -10.63 -3.37 13.65
CA GLU A 172 -10.79 -4.64 12.96
C GLU A 172 -10.30 -4.50 11.53
N ARG A 173 -9.28 -5.27 11.14
CA ARG A 173 -8.67 -5.24 9.81
C ARG A 173 -8.83 -6.57 9.11
N ILE A 174 -9.24 -6.56 7.85
CA ILE A 174 -9.31 -7.74 7.00
C ILE A 174 -8.46 -7.51 5.76
N TRP A 175 -7.48 -8.37 5.56
CA TRP A 175 -6.76 -8.52 4.30
C TRP A 175 -7.43 -9.60 3.47
N PHE A 176 -7.70 -9.29 2.20
CA PHE A 176 -8.26 -10.22 1.24
C PHE A 176 -7.40 -10.18 -0.03
N VAL A 177 -7.06 -11.36 -0.56
CA VAL A 177 -6.19 -11.46 -1.74
C VAL A 177 -6.81 -12.36 -2.78
N ASP A 178 -6.91 -11.89 -4.03
CA ASP A 178 -7.51 -12.61 -5.15
C ASP A 178 -6.83 -12.30 -6.50
N ALA A 179 -7.21 -13.06 -7.53
CA ALA A 179 -6.82 -12.80 -8.91
C ALA A 179 -7.86 -11.95 -9.63
N VAL A 180 -7.39 -10.93 -10.35
CA VAL A 180 -8.23 -10.10 -11.22
C VAL A 180 -7.74 -10.20 -12.66
N ARG A 181 -8.66 -10.46 -13.59
CA ARG A 181 -8.38 -10.50 -15.03
C ARG A 181 -9.03 -9.32 -15.73
N ALA A 182 -8.23 -8.44 -16.33
CA ALA A 182 -8.75 -7.28 -17.04
C ALA A 182 -7.97 -7.04 -18.34
N ARG A 183 -8.67 -6.91 -19.48
CA ARG A 183 -8.11 -6.51 -20.79
C ARG A 183 -6.81 -7.26 -21.17
N GLY A 184 -6.76 -8.58 -21.06
CA GLY A 184 -5.55 -9.30 -21.46
C GLY A 184 -4.41 -9.30 -20.41
N VAL A 185 -4.56 -8.61 -19.27
CA VAL A 185 -3.64 -8.67 -18.11
C VAL A 185 -4.20 -9.45 -16.90
N ASP A 186 -3.32 -10.23 -16.25
CA ASP A 186 -3.52 -10.86 -14.94
C ASP A 186 -2.99 -9.96 -13.83
N TRP A 187 -3.77 -9.78 -12.77
CA TRP A 187 -3.42 -8.99 -11.60
C TRP A 187 -3.58 -9.85 -10.35
N PHE A 188 -2.70 -9.67 -9.38
CA PHE A 188 -3.01 -9.98 -7.99
C PHE A 188 -3.53 -8.73 -7.32
N ARG A 189 -4.65 -8.87 -6.60
CA ARG A 189 -5.25 -7.78 -5.84
C ARG A 189 -5.14 -8.10 -4.36
N THR A 190 -4.68 -7.14 -3.58
CA THR A 190 -4.73 -7.13 -2.12
C THR A 190 -5.66 -6.03 -1.68
N THR A 191 -6.81 -6.41 -1.15
CA THR A 191 -7.80 -5.52 -0.56
C THR A 191 -7.64 -5.49 0.95
N VAL A 192 -7.64 -4.31 1.55
CA VAL A 192 -7.79 -4.14 3.00
C VAL A 192 -9.15 -3.51 3.27
N SER A 193 -9.90 -4.09 4.20
CA SER A 193 -11.03 -3.44 4.88
C SER A 193 -10.62 -3.18 6.32
N SER A 194 -10.93 -2.00 6.85
CA SER A 194 -10.48 -1.57 8.15
C SER A 194 -11.53 -0.72 8.84
N ARG A 195 -12.00 -1.20 10.00
CA ARG A 195 -13.02 -0.53 10.83
C ARG A 195 -12.33 0.02 12.07
N TRP A 196 -12.31 1.34 12.19
CA TRP A 196 -11.67 2.08 13.27
C TRP A 196 -12.70 2.58 14.27
N THR A 197 -12.51 2.29 15.55
CA THR A 197 -13.34 2.79 16.64
C THR A 197 -12.47 3.62 17.59
N ASN A 198 -12.84 4.87 17.81
CA ASN A 198 -12.16 5.72 18.79
C ASN A 198 -12.47 5.21 20.21
N THR A 199 -11.44 4.70 20.89
CA THR A 199 -11.53 4.18 22.27
C THR A 199 -11.07 5.19 23.32
N GLY A 200 -10.54 6.34 22.89
CA GLY A 200 -10.11 7.40 23.78
C GLY A 200 -11.27 8.20 24.38
N GLY A 201 -11.00 8.90 25.49
CA GLY A 201 -11.97 9.79 26.14
C GLY A 201 -12.23 11.12 25.41
N GLY A 202 -11.49 11.40 24.32
CA GLY A 202 -11.57 12.64 23.54
C GLY A 202 -11.58 12.39 22.04
N GLY A 203 -11.82 13.45 21.26
CA GLY A 203 -11.81 13.36 19.79
C GLY A 203 -10.40 13.07 19.24
N LEU A 204 -10.37 12.39 18.10
CA LEU A 204 -9.18 12.20 17.28
C LEU A 204 -9.27 13.10 16.04
N ALA A 205 -8.15 13.59 15.55
CA ALA A 205 -8.06 14.20 14.22
C ALA A 205 -6.91 13.57 13.43
N PHE A 206 -7.23 12.93 12.31
CA PHE A 206 -6.26 12.31 11.41
C PHE A 206 -5.80 13.30 10.37
N GLY A 207 -4.50 13.58 10.33
CA GLY A 207 -3.90 14.55 9.41
C GLY A 207 -2.69 13.98 8.68
N SER A 208 -1.89 14.89 8.15
CA SER A 208 -0.63 14.62 7.47
C SER A 208 0.35 15.79 7.71
N PRO A 209 1.61 15.67 7.26
CA PRO A 209 2.50 16.82 7.25
C PRO A 209 1.94 18.00 6.46
N THR A 210 1.13 17.78 5.41
CA THR A 210 0.44 18.86 4.70
C THR A 210 -0.51 19.62 5.61
N THR A 211 -1.37 18.94 6.38
CA THR A 211 -2.25 19.62 7.35
C THR A 211 -1.44 20.30 8.47
N SER A 212 -0.23 19.79 8.76
CA SER A 212 0.73 20.41 9.68
C SER A 212 1.52 21.58 9.07
N GLY A 213 1.36 21.87 7.77
CA GLY A 213 1.98 23.00 7.08
C GLY A 213 3.22 22.68 6.23
N ARG A 214 3.44 21.41 5.85
CA ARG A 214 4.43 21.00 4.84
C ARG A 214 3.74 20.78 3.48
N PRO A 215 3.81 21.73 2.53
CA PRO A 215 3.22 21.53 1.21
C PRO A 215 3.68 20.20 0.56
N ASP A 216 2.77 19.56 -0.16
CA ASP A 216 3.02 18.36 -0.97
C ASP A 216 3.60 17.15 -0.21
N ALA A 217 3.29 17.07 1.09
CA ALA A 217 3.69 15.98 1.97
C ALA A 217 2.45 15.33 2.63
N GLY A 218 1.38 15.18 1.86
CA GLY A 218 0.08 14.75 2.37
C GLY A 218 -0.05 13.25 2.57
N TYR A 219 1.06 12.54 2.80
CA TYR A 219 1.02 11.10 3.04
C TYR A 219 0.30 10.82 4.37
N GLY A 220 -0.64 9.89 4.32
CA GLY A 220 -1.46 9.49 5.46
C GLY A 220 -2.65 8.68 5.00
N GLY A 221 -2.68 7.37 5.28
CA GLY A 221 -3.70 6.45 4.78
C GLY A 221 -3.12 5.12 4.33
N PHE A 222 -3.60 4.60 3.21
CA PHE A 222 -3.11 3.34 2.64
C PHE A 222 -1.89 3.61 1.76
N PHE A 223 -0.74 3.14 2.20
CA PHE A 223 0.57 3.53 1.71
C PHE A 223 1.35 2.31 1.23
N LEU A 224 2.03 2.47 0.10
CA LEU A 224 2.99 1.52 -0.43
C LEU A 224 4.35 2.20 -0.62
N ARG A 225 5.36 1.73 0.11
CA ARG A 225 6.75 1.93 -0.29
C ARG A 225 7.00 1.05 -1.51
N LEU A 226 7.24 1.67 -2.66
CA LEU A 226 7.56 0.94 -3.88
C LEU A 226 9.03 0.51 -3.88
N ALA A 227 9.32 -0.59 -4.57
CA ALA A 227 10.68 -1.03 -4.84
C ALA A 227 11.42 0.01 -5.70
N GLN A 228 12.75 0.07 -5.59
CA GLN A 228 13.57 1.03 -6.33
C GLN A 228 13.43 0.89 -7.86
N THR A 229 12.96 -0.25 -8.37
CA THR A 229 12.65 -0.44 -9.79
C THR A 229 11.52 0.45 -10.31
N PHE A 230 10.80 1.15 -9.41
CA PHE A 230 9.81 2.18 -9.75
C PHE A 230 10.38 3.60 -9.77
N ASP A 231 11.70 3.76 -9.58
CA ASP A 231 12.35 5.05 -9.80
C ASP A 231 12.17 5.48 -11.27
N GLY A 232 11.64 6.68 -11.50
CA GLY A 232 11.26 7.19 -12.82
C GLY A 232 10.02 6.50 -13.43
N ALA A 233 9.20 5.80 -12.65
CA ALA A 233 7.98 5.17 -13.15
C ALA A 233 6.98 6.20 -13.71
N THR A 234 6.24 5.79 -14.75
CA THR A 234 5.13 6.59 -15.30
C THR A 234 3.94 6.56 -14.35
N VAL A 235 3.38 7.73 -14.02
CA VAL A 235 2.13 7.84 -13.25
C VAL A 235 0.95 7.83 -14.22
N LEU A 236 -0.08 7.05 -13.88
CA LEU A 236 -1.31 6.88 -14.65
C LEU A 236 -2.51 7.23 -13.77
N GLY A 237 -3.40 8.08 -14.24
CA GLY A 237 -4.62 8.46 -13.54
C GLY A 237 -5.87 8.30 -14.39
N ALA A 238 -7.02 8.34 -13.72
CA ALA A 238 -8.30 8.48 -14.42
C ALA A 238 -8.33 9.83 -15.15
N PRO A 239 -8.86 9.90 -16.39
CA PRO A 239 -9.14 11.18 -17.03
C PRO A 239 -10.14 11.97 -16.20
N ASP A 240 -10.05 13.30 -16.24
CA ASP A 240 -11.09 14.13 -15.63
C ASP A 240 -12.45 13.81 -16.27
N PRO A 241 -13.53 13.81 -15.47
CA PRO A 241 -14.86 13.75 -16.04
C PRO A 241 -14.97 14.90 -17.05
N SER A 242 -15.15 14.58 -18.33
CA SER A 242 -15.33 15.61 -19.34
C SER A 242 -16.47 16.52 -18.88
N PRO A 243 -16.30 17.86 -18.88
CA PRO A 243 -17.47 18.72 -18.76
C PRO A 243 -18.44 18.26 -19.85
N ALA A 244 -19.71 18.07 -19.48
CA ALA A 244 -20.76 17.68 -20.43
C ALA A 244 -20.55 18.51 -21.69
N GLY A 245 -20.22 17.84 -22.80
CA GLY A 245 -19.58 18.50 -23.95
C GLY A 245 -20.39 19.70 -24.41
N ASP A 246 -19.68 20.76 -24.80
CA ASP A 246 -20.27 21.90 -25.51
C ASP A 246 -21.08 21.37 -26.72
N PRO A 247 -22.42 21.47 -26.71
CA PRO A 247 -23.28 20.88 -27.74
C PRO A 247 -23.06 21.49 -29.14
N HIS A 248 -22.22 22.52 -29.26
CA HIS A 248 -21.94 23.21 -30.52
C HIS A 248 -20.65 22.75 -31.24
N ARG A 249 -19.89 21.79 -30.71
CA ARG A 249 -18.59 21.38 -31.32
C ARG A 249 -18.63 20.17 -32.25
N ASP A 250 -19.77 19.51 -32.44
CA ASP A 250 -19.86 18.34 -33.32
C ASP A 250 -20.21 18.72 -34.78
N ALA A 251 -19.20 19.23 -35.50
CA ALA A 251 -19.22 19.29 -36.96
C ALA A 251 -18.30 18.20 -37.55
N GLY A 252 -18.88 17.02 -37.81
CA GLY A 252 -18.45 16.13 -38.91
C GLY A 252 -17.19 15.26 -38.76
N GLY A 253 -16.47 15.26 -37.64
CA GLY A 253 -15.29 14.40 -37.43
C GLY A 253 -15.57 13.15 -36.59
N VAL A 254 -15.10 11.97 -37.01
CA VAL A 254 -15.05 10.78 -36.13
C VAL A 254 -14.05 11.07 -35.02
N ARG A 255 -14.54 11.51 -33.85
CA ARG A 255 -13.68 11.74 -32.69
C ARG A 255 -13.14 10.39 -32.19
N PRO A 256 -11.83 10.22 -31.99
CA PRO A 256 -11.34 9.04 -31.30
C PRO A 256 -12.02 8.92 -29.93
N PRO A 257 -12.30 7.69 -29.44
CA PRO A 257 -12.88 7.52 -28.13
C PRO A 257 -11.99 8.18 -27.07
N PRO A 258 -12.57 8.80 -26.04
CA PRO A 258 -11.77 9.47 -25.01
C PRO A 258 -10.80 8.47 -24.36
N PRO A 259 -9.61 8.95 -23.93
CA PRO A 259 -8.64 8.09 -23.26
C PRO A 259 -9.27 7.49 -22.00
N THR A 260 -8.96 6.22 -21.72
CA THR A 260 -9.45 5.52 -20.52
C THR A 260 -8.53 5.71 -19.31
N ALA A 261 -7.31 6.18 -19.55
CA ALA A 261 -6.27 6.54 -18.60
C ALA A 261 -5.45 7.68 -19.20
N VAL A 262 -4.93 8.57 -18.36
CA VAL A 262 -4.00 9.64 -18.76
C VAL A 262 -2.67 9.45 -18.03
N GLU A 263 -1.58 9.78 -18.69
CA GLU A 263 -0.28 9.91 -18.03
C GLU A 263 -0.23 11.25 -17.32
N LEU A 264 0.27 11.26 -16.10
CA LEU A 264 0.41 12.43 -15.25
C LEU A 264 1.88 12.58 -14.87
N ASP A 265 2.35 13.81 -14.72
CA ASP A 265 3.58 14.02 -13.98
C ASP A 265 3.34 13.87 -12.46
N GLU A 266 4.44 13.79 -11.69
CA GLU A 266 4.36 13.61 -10.24
C GLU A 266 3.62 14.78 -9.55
N ALA A 267 3.81 16.01 -10.04
CA ALA A 267 3.24 17.22 -9.45
C ALA A 267 1.73 17.35 -9.75
N GLU A 268 1.29 16.96 -10.94
CA GLU A 268 -0.11 16.89 -11.36
C GLU A 268 -0.90 15.83 -10.59
N ALA A 269 -0.23 14.73 -10.22
CA ALA A 269 -0.85 13.67 -9.43
C ALA A 269 -0.86 13.98 -7.93
N MET A 270 0.11 14.76 -7.43
CA MET A 270 0.23 15.11 -6.01
C MET A 270 -0.98 15.91 -5.52
N GLY A 271 -1.67 15.39 -4.49
CA GLY A 271 -2.86 15.99 -3.91
C GLY A 271 -4.10 15.94 -4.80
N ARG A 272 -3.99 15.47 -6.05
CA ARG A 272 -5.14 15.30 -6.95
C ARG A 272 -6.03 14.18 -6.43
N SER A 273 -7.34 14.41 -6.45
CA SER A 273 -8.32 13.35 -6.17
C SER A 273 -8.70 12.59 -7.43
N GLY A 274 -8.87 11.27 -7.31
CA GLY A 274 -9.30 10.44 -8.41
C GLY A 274 -9.80 9.07 -7.95
N PRO A 275 -10.60 8.38 -8.77
CA PRO A 275 -11.12 7.05 -8.42
C PRO A 275 -10.04 5.97 -8.40
N TRP A 276 -8.86 6.23 -8.97
CA TRP A 276 -7.69 5.36 -8.91
C TRP A 276 -6.44 6.13 -9.36
N LEU A 277 -5.27 5.67 -8.93
CA LEU A 277 -3.96 6.09 -9.44
C LEU A 277 -3.08 4.85 -9.58
N GLY A 278 -2.24 4.82 -10.61
CA GLY A 278 -1.29 3.75 -10.85
C GLY A 278 0.10 4.26 -11.18
N VAL A 279 1.09 3.40 -10.99
CA VAL A 279 2.46 3.60 -11.45
C VAL A 279 2.89 2.41 -12.28
N ARG A 280 3.68 2.67 -13.32
CA ARG A 280 4.16 1.66 -14.27
C ARG A 280 5.66 1.79 -14.47
N SER A 281 6.36 0.68 -14.25
CA SER A 281 7.77 0.50 -14.60
C SER A 281 7.91 -0.52 -15.74
N ALA A 282 9.15 -0.78 -16.19
CA ALA A 282 9.42 -1.84 -17.15
C ALA A 282 9.13 -3.25 -16.60
N THR A 283 9.24 -3.45 -15.29
CA THR A 283 9.17 -4.78 -14.66
C THR A 283 7.81 -5.10 -14.05
N ALA A 284 7.05 -4.08 -13.64
CA ALA A 284 5.76 -4.26 -12.98
C ALA A 284 4.89 -3.00 -13.05
N SER A 285 3.60 -3.21 -12.86
CA SER A 285 2.57 -2.19 -12.77
C SER A 285 1.83 -2.29 -11.43
N VAL A 286 1.55 -1.16 -10.80
CA VAL A 286 0.83 -1.06 -9.52
C VAL A 286 -0.34 -0.10 -9.67
N LEU A 287 -1.53 -0.51 -9.28
CA LEU A 287 -2.76 0.28 -9.31
C LEU A 287 -3.33 0.32 -7.89
N MET A 288 -3.65 1.52 -7.39
CA MET A 288 -4.42 1.69 -6.16
C MET A 288 -5.82 2.19 -6.46
N VAL A 289 -6.80 1.62 -5.78
CA VAL A 289 -8.20 1.98 -5.86
C VAL A 289 -8.72 2.18 -4.44
N PRO A 290 -9.23 3.36 -4.07
CA PRO A 290 -9.94 3.53 -2.81
C PRO A 290 -11.34 2.94 -2.93
N GLY A 291 -11.77 2.23 -1.91
CA GLY A 291 -13.16 1.79 -1.77
C GLY A 291 -14.05 2.97 -1.36
N ARG A 292 -15.36 2.73 -1.35
CA ARG A 292 -16.31 3.69 -0.77
C ARG A 292 -16.16 3.65 0.75
N GLY A 293 -15.38 4.58 1.30
CA GLY A 293 -15.19 4.76 2.75
C GLY A 293 -15.99 5.95 3.31
N GLY A 294 -16.11 6.03 4.63
CA GLY A 294 -17.00 6.96 5.34
C GLY A 294 -16.76 8.46 5.16
N HIS A 295 -15.71 8.87 4.43
CA HIS A 295 -15.36 10.27 4.16
C HIS A 295 -16.07 10.87 2.93
N GLY A 296 -16.92 10.09 2.23
CA GLY A 296 -17.93 10.59 1.28
C GLY A 296 -17.42 11.20 -0.04
N GLY A 297 -16.11 11.44 -0.18
CA GLY A 297 -15.49 12.09 -1.33
C GLY A 297 -14.34 11.28 -1.97
N PRO A 298 -13.85 11.73 -3.13
CA PRO A 298 -12.73 11.08 -3.81
C PRO A 298 -11.41 11.29 -3.06
N VAL A 299 -10.67 10.20 -2.84
CA VAL A 299 -9.41 10.20 -2.09
C VAL A 299 -8.31 10.93 -2.88
N PRO A 300 -7.61 11.89 -2.27
CA PRO A 300 -6.41 12.50 -2.86
C PRO A 300 -5.23 11.53 -2.85
N TRP A 301 -4.31 11.72 -3.80
CA TRP A 301 -3.13 10.89 -3.94
C TRP A 301 -1.88 11.57 -3.39
N PHE A 302 -1.04 10.80 -2.70
CA PHE A 302 0.36 11.14 -2.52
C PHE A 302 1.18 10.16 -3.34
N VAL A 303 2.00 10.67 -4.26
CA VAL A 303 2.82 9.83 -5.14
C VAL A 303 4.21 10.43 -5.28
N ARG A 304 5.21 9.56 -5.27
CA ARG A 304 6.58 9.90 -5.67
C ARG A 304 7.10 8.80 -6.57
N THR A 305 7.70 9.15 -7.68
CA THR A 305 8.41 8.22 -8.54
C THR A 305 9.88 8.57 -8.67
N THR A 306 10.34 9.73 -8.20
CA THR A 306 11.75 10.12 -8.23
C THR A 306 12.44 9.96 -6.87
N GLY A 307 13.55 9.22 -6.82
CA GLY A 307 14.44 9.04 -5.68
C GLY A 307 13.87 8.12 -4.59
N THR A 308 12.64 8.36 -4.19
CA THR A 308 11.97 7.66 -3.10
C THR A 308 10.58 7.17 -3.54
N PRO A 309 10.48 6.09 -4.32
CA PRO A 309 9.21 5.65 -4.90
C PRO A 309 8.15 5.31 -3.84
N MET A 310 7.00 5.98 -3.91
CA MET A 310 5.88 5.85 -2.97
C MET A 310 4.55 6.04 -3.69
N LEU A 311 3.52 5.32 -3.26
CA LEU A 311 2.14 5.52 -3.70
C LEU A 311 1.22 5.42 -2.49
N CYS A 312 0.32 6.38 -2.32
CA CYS A 312 -0.58 6.42 -1.18
C CYS A 312 -1.95 6.97 -1.57
N ALA A 313 -2.99 6.22 -1.22
CA ALA A 313 -4.36 6.73 -1.13
C ALA A 313 -4.47 7.50 0.19
N ALA A 314 -4.51 8.83 0.09
CA ALA A 314 -4.21 9.75 1.19
C ALA A 314 -5.44 10.59 1.61
N PRO A 315 -6.44 10.02 2.30
CA PRO A 315 -7.66 10.75 2.69
C PRO A 315 -7.39 11.96 3.61
N PHE A 316 -6.22 12.04 4.23
CA PHE A 316 -5.82 13.11 5.16
C PHE A 316 -4.85 14.12 4.52
N PHE A 317 -4.83 14.19 3.18
CA PHE A 317 -3.89 15.05 2.46
C PHE A 317 -4.17 16.54 2.73
N HIS A 318 -5.39 17.01 2.46
CA HIS A 318 -5.74 18.42 2.48
C HIS A 318 -6.30 18.90 3.82
N GLU A 319 -7.03 18.02 4.50
CA GLU A 319 -7.81 18.36 5.68
C GLU A 319 -7.65 17.28 6.75
N GLU A 320 -7.81 17.68 8.00
CA GLU A 320 -7.90 16.74 9.11
C GLU A 320 -9.29 16.10 9.14
N VAL A 321 -9.33 14.78 9.30
CA VAL A 321 -10.58 14.03 9.47
C VAL A 321 -10.80 13.74 10.95
N ALA A 322 -11.87 14.28 11.51
CA ALA A 322 -12.20 14.07 12.92
C ALA A 322 -12.93 12.74 13.15
N LEU A 323 -12.66 12.10 14.29
CA LEU A 323 -13.41 10.96 14.80
C LEU A 323 -13.77 11.20 16.26
N ALA A 324 -15.06 11.41 16.52
CA ALA A 324 -15.58 11.66 17.86
C ALA A 324 -15.34 10.47 18.81
N PRO A 325 -15.34 10.68 20.15
CA PRO A 325 -15.27 9.58 21.11
C PRO A 325 -16.32 8.51 20.82
N ALA A 326 -15.94 7.23 20.93
CA ALA A 326 -16.78 6.06 20.63
C ALA A 326 -17.33 5.97 19.19
N ALA A 327 -17.02 6.93 18.31
CA ALA A 327 -17.43 6.87 16.92
C ALA A 327 -16.60 5.83 16.15
N THR A 328 -17.21 5.29 15.09
CA THR A 328 -16.59 4.34 14.18
C THR A 328 -16.54 4.89 12.77
N VAL A 329 -15.45 4.62 12.06
CA VAL A 329 -15.30 4.86 10.62
C VAL A 329 -14.78 3.60 9.93
N GLU A 330 -15.25 3.36 8.71
CA GLU A 330 -14.82 2.23 7.87
C GLU A 330 -14.08 2.70 6.63
N TRP A 331 -13.03 1.95 6.31
CA TRP A 331 -12.16 2.17 5.17
C TRP A 331 -12.02 0.90 4.35
N ALA A 332 -11.91 1.06 3.04
CA ALA A 332 -11.51 -0.01 2.15
C ALA A 332 -10.55 0.54 1.11
N TRP A 333 -9.49 -0.21 0.80
CA TRP A 333 -8.56 0.11 -0.28
C TRP A 333 -8.11 -1.18 -0.97
N SER A 334 -7.85 -1.11 -2.26
CA SER A 334 -7.23 -2.18 -3.03
C SER A 334 -5.92 -1.70 -3.62
N VAL A 335 -4.91 -2.56 -3.59
CA VAL A 335 -3.76 -2.48 -4.49
C VAL A 335 -3.80 -3.66 -5.45
N LEU A 336 -3.59 -3.41 -6.73
CA LEU A 336 -3.47 -4.42 -7.76
C LEU A 336 -2.07 -4.35 -8.36
N VAL A 337 -1.45 -5.50 -8.55
CA VAL A 337 -0.09 -5.63 -9.06
C VAL A 337 -0.06 -6.58 -10.25
N ALA A 338 0.65 -6.21 -11.31
CA ALA A 338 0.76 -6.99 -12.54
C ALA A 338 2.18 -6.94 -13.08
N ASP A 339 2.54 -7.98 -13.85
CA ASP A 339 3.85 -8.10 -14.49
C ASP A 339 4.01 -7.10 -15.64
N GLY A 340 5.20 -6.50 -15.71
CA GLY A 340 5.61 -5.64 -16.81
C GLY A 340 4.87 -4.31 -16.90
N ALA A 341 5.10 -3.63 -18.03
CA ALA A 341 4.50 -2.35 -18.37
C ALA A 341 3.09 -2.55 -18.95
N VAL A 342 2.06 -2.41 -18.10
CA VAL A 342 0.67 -2.62 -18.49
C VAL A 342 0.09 -1.41 -19.26
N PRO A 343 -0.68 -1.60 -20.35
CA PRO A 343 -1.36 -0.49 -21.03
C PRO A 343 -2.39 0.21 -20.13
N GLY A 344 -2.54 1.54 -20.29
CA GLY A 344 -3.47 2.34 -19.47
C GLY A 344 -4.93 1.85 -19.51
N ALA A 345 -5.38 1.31 -20.64
CA ALA A 345 -6.72 0.72 -20.76
C ALA A 345 -6.96 -0.49 -19.83
N ALA A 346 -5.90 -1.23 -19.47
CA ALA A 346 -5.98 -2.33 -18.52
C ALA A 346 -6.01 -1.84 -17.07
N PHE A 347 -5.32 -0.74 -16.72
CA PHE A 347 -5.50 -0.06 -15.43
C PHE A 347 -6.96 0.37 -15.24
N ALA A 348 -7.50 1.09 -16.21
CA ALA A 348 -8.87 1.59 -16.17
C ALA A 348 -9.92 0.48 -16.10
N ALA A 349 -9.66 -0.66 -16.74
CA ALA A 349 -10.53 -1.84 -16.66
C ALA A 349 -10.42 -2.54 -15.31
N ALA A 350 -9.20 -2.73 -14.78
CA ALA A 350 -8.97 -3.35 -13.48
C ALA A 350 -9.55 -2.52 -12.33
N ALA A 351 -9.48 -1.19 -12.43
CA ALA A 351 -10.06 -0.26 -11.45
C ALA A 351 -11.60 -0.32 -11.37
N ARG A 352 -12.28 -0.86 -12.40
CA ARG A 352 -13.74 -1.04 -12.41
C ARG A 352 -14.18 -2.41 -11.89
N VAL A 353 -13.24 -3.30 -11.61
CA VAL A 353 -13.57 -4.61 -11.03
C VAL A 353 -14.09 -4.37 -9.61
N PRO A 354 -15.31 -4.82 -9.27
CA PRO A 354 -15.90 -4.58 -7.96
C PRO A 354 -14.98 -5.04 -6.83
N PHE A 355 -14.96 -4.29 -5.73
CA PHE A 355 -14.30 -4.74 -4.50
C PHE A 355 -14.88 -6.10 -4.07
N PRO A 356 -14.05 -6.97 -3.48
CA PRO A 356 -14.55 -8.22 -2.93
C PRO A 356 -15.58 -7.92 -1.84
N ALA A 357 -16.56 -8.78 -1.67
CA ALA A 357 -17.51 -8.68 -0.57
C ALA A 357 -16.80 -8.98 0.74
N VAL A 358 -16.19 -7.96 1.35
CA VAL A 358 -15.61 -8.06 2.70
C VAL A 358 -16.77 -7.90 3.68
N GLY A 359 -17.64 -8.90 3.76
CA GLY A 359 -18.85 -8.86 4.57
C GLY A 359 -18.56 -8.69 6.07
N PRO A 360 -19.54 -8.22 6.87
CA PRO A 360 -19.45 -8.30 8.31
C PRO A 360 -19.30 -9.77 8.69
N THR A 361 -18.22 -10.10 9.38
CA THR A 361 -18.21 -11.32 10.19
C THR A 361 -19.23 -11.09 11.30
N ASP A 362 -20.31 -11.88 11.29
CA ASP A 362 -21.25 -11.96 12.41
C ASP A 362 -20.51 -12.12 13.75
N PRO A 363 -21.10 -11.66 14.86
CA PRO A 363 -20.42 -11.45 16.12
C PRO A 363 -19.93 -12.79 16.68
N LEU A 364 -18.78 -12.73 17.36
CA LEU A 364 -18.34 -13.81 18.24
C LEU A 364 -19.51 -14.18 19.16
N GLY A 365 -19.98 -15.43 19.02
CA GLY A 365 -21.07 -15.96 19.81
C GLY A 365 -20.71 -16.02 21.29
N THR A 366 -21.70 -15.66 22.10
CA THR A 366 -21.92 -15.88 23.55
C THR A 366 -20.83 -15.43 24.52
#